data_AF-A0A069CW26-F1
#
_entry.id   AF-A0A069CW26-F1
#
_cell.length_a   1.000
_cell.length_b   1.000
_cell.length_c   1.000
_cell.angle_alpha   90.00
_cell.angle_beta   90.00
_cell.angle_gamma   90.00
#
_symmetry.space_group_name_H-M   'P 1'
#
loop_
_entity.id
_entity.type
_entity.pdbx_description
1 polymer ?
#
loop_
_entity_poly.entity_id
_entity_poly.type
_entity_poly.pdbx_seq_one_letter_code
_entity_poly.pdbx_strand_id
1 'polypeptide(L)'
;MLNVILAEKPNQAAAYADSFSKFERKNGYFEVQDQVYEGQTIITYGFGHLVELASPEMYSDKYQKWDLNNLPIIPDKFKFVVSKDKKAQFKIVSDWLKKADQIIIATDSDREGENIAWSIIKLSGADVDHKIVKRLWVNSLEKVALPYKKALKNLKMVMLTTTHSLKLKRVNTVIG
;
A
#
# COMPACT_ATOMS: atom_id res chain seq x y z
N MET A 1 -13.94 15.75 -5.33
CA MET A 1 -13.43 14.39 -5.20
C MET A 1 -11.92 14.44 -5.01
N LEU A 2 -11.40 13.73 -4.02
CA LEU A 2 -9.98 13.59 -3.71
C LEU A 2 -9.49 12.20 -4.14
N ASN A 3 -8.54 12.20 -5.07
CA ASN A 3 -7.89 10.99 -5.58
C ASN A 3 -6.52 10.84 -4.92
N VAL A 4 -6.22 9.67 -4.36
CA VAL A 4 -4.90 9.37 -3.79
C VAL A 4 -4.28 8.20 -4.53
N ILE A 5 -3.16 8.46 -5.18
CA ILE A 5 -2.31 7.46 -5.84
C ILE A 5 -1.25 7.03 -4.82
N LEU A 6 -1.20 5.73 -4.51
CA LEU A 6 -0.22 5.14 -3.60
C LEU A 6 0.85 4.41 -4.40
N ALA A 7 2.07 4.96 -4.42
CA ALA A 7 3.24 4.30 -4.99
C ALA A 7 4.09 3.62 -3.90
N GLU A 8 5.00 2.74 -4.30
CA GLU A 8 5.86 1.99 -3.39
C GLU A 8 7.09 2.80 -2.93
N LYS A 9 7.65 3.61 -3.83
CA LYS A 9 8.93 4.30 -3.64
C LYS A 9 8.87 5.77 -4.09
N PRO A 10 9.71 6.67 -3.55
CA PRO A 10 9.73 8.08 -3.93
C PRO A 10 10.02 8.31 -5.42
N ASN A 11 10.99 7.57 -5.97
CA ASN A 11 11.36 7.68 -7.38
C ASN A 11 10.22 7.23 -8.30
N GLN A 12 9.45 6.22 -7.90
CA GLN A 12 8.27 5.77 -8.64
C GLN A 12 7.17 6.83 -8.63
N ALA A 13 6.90 7.46 -7.47
CA ALA A 13 5.95 8.57 -7.38
C ALA A 13 6.39 9.80 -8.18
N ALA A 14 7.69 10.13 -8.18
CA ALA A 14 8.24 11.21 -9.01
C ALA A 14 8.02 10.93 -10.50
N ALA A 15 8.33 9.71 -10.96
CA ALA A 15 8.09 9.31 -12.34
C ALA A 15 6.60 9.35 -12.73
N TYR A 16 5.69 9.08 -11.80
CA TYR A 16 4.26 9.28 -12.01
C TYR A 16 3.90 10.76 -12.11
N ALA A 17 4.41 11.60 -11.20
CA ALA A 17 4.17 13.04 -11.21
C ALA A 17 4.65 13.70 -12.51
N ASP A 18 5.80 13.28 -13.05
CA ASP A 18 6.38 13.78 -14.31
C ASP A 18 5.48 13.52 -15.54
N SER A 19 4.56 12.56 -15.45
CA SER A 19 3.60 12.30 -16.54
C SER A 19 2.42 13.28 -16.58
N PHE A 20 2.25 14.09 -15.54
CA PHE A 20 1.22 15.12 -15.46
C PHE A 20 1.74 16.45 -15.99
N SER A 21 0.85 17.27 -16.56
CA SER A 21 1.23 18.57 -17.12
C SER A 21 1.69 19.58 -16.07
N LYS A 22 1.21 19.44 -14.83
CA LYS A 22 1.58 20.29 -13.69
C LYS A 22 1.58 19.46 -12.42
N PHE A 23 2.65 19.58 -11.64
CA PHE A 23 2.74 19.01 -10.32
C PHE A 23 3.50 19.94 -9.38
N GLU A 24 3.20 19.85 -8.09
CA GLU A 24 3.95 20.49 -7.02
C GLU A 24 4.46 19.42 -6.06
N ARG A 25 5.76 19.45 -5.75
CA ARG A 25 6.37 18.55 -4.76
C ARG A 25 6.18 19.11 -3.36
N LYS A 26 5.57 18.31 -2.47
CA LYS A 26 5.44 18.59 -1.05
C LYS A 26 6.24 17.58 -0.23
N ASN A 27 6.27 17.77 1.09
CA ASN A 27 6.94 16.82 1.96
C ASN A 27 6.17 15.50 2.01
N GLY A 28 6.73 14.44 1.43
CA GLY A 28 6.16 13.09 1.45
C GLY A 28 5.07 12.80 0.42
N TYR A 29 4.72 13.74 -0.46
CA TYR A 29 3.73 13.55 -1.52
C TYR A 29 3.88 14.60 -2.63
N PHE A 30 3.15 14.42 -3.73
CA PHE A 30 3.01 15.37 -4.83
C PHE A 30 1.55 15.75 -5.01
N GLU A 31 1.28 17.02 -5.28
CA GLU A 31 -0.02 17.50 -5.73
C GLU A 31 0.03 17.59 -7.24
N VAL A 32 -0.88 16.89 -7.94
CA VAL A 32 -0.91 16.90 -9.41
C VAL A 32 -2.22 17.47 -9.91
N GLN A 33 -2.13 18.26 -10.97
CA GLN A 33 -3.29 18.77 -11.68
C GLN A 33 -3.46 17.94 -12.95
N ASP A 34 -4.57 17.22 -13.05
CA ASP A 34 -4.95 16.47 -14.24
C ASP A 34 -6.31 16.94 -14.77
N GLN A 35 -6.46 16.91 -16.09
CA GLN A 35 -7.75 17.05 -16.76
C GLN A 35 -8.53 15.72 -16.78
N VAL A 36 -7.87 14.59 -16.50
CA VAL A 36 -8.46 13.24 -16.51
C VAL A 36 -9.30 12.96 -15.26
N TYR A 37 -8.96 13.57 -14.12
CA TYR A 37 -9.71 13.41 -12.87
C TYR A 37 -10.43 14.72 -12.54
N GLU A 38 -11.72 14.62 -12.24
CA GLU A 38 -12.46 15.73 -11.64
C GLU A 38 -12.03 15.90 -10.17
N GLY A 39 -11.29 16.96 -9.87
CA GLY A 39 -10.90 17.31 -8.50
C GLY A 39 -9.39 17.19 -8.20
N GLN A 40 -9.05 17.18 -6.91
CA GLN A 40 -7.65 17.17 -6.46
C GLN A 40 -7.08 15.75 -6.56
N THR A 41 -5.84 15.63 -7.06
CA THR A 41 -5.12 14.37 -7.10
C THR A 41 -3.81 14.49 -6.35
N ILE A 42 -3.57 13.55 -5.44
CA ILE A 42 -2.39 13.46 -4.60
C ILE A 42 -1.65 12.16 -4.94
N ILE A 43 -0.35 12.25 -5.20
CA ILE A 43 0.52 11.09 -5.33
C ILE A 43 1.36 10.98 -4.06
N THR A 44 1.11 9.95 -3.27
CA THR A 44 1.91 9.63 -2.09
C THR A 44 2.68 8.33 -2.29
N TYR A 45 3.65 8.06 -1.43
CA TYR A 45 4.54 6.92 -1.60
C TYR A 45 4.99 6.30 -0.29
N GLY A 46 5.29 5.01 -0.36
CA GLY A 46 6.08 4.33 0.66
C GLY A 46 7.59 4.56 0.53
N PHE A 47 8.32 3.95 1.46
CA PHE A 47 9.76 3.72 1.36
C PHE A 47 10.01 2.20 1.30
N GLY A 48 9.47 1.56 0.25
CA GLY A 48 9.31 0.10 0.22
C GLY A 48 8.34 -0.35 1.31
N HIS A 49 8.76 -1.28 2.16
CA HIS A 49 8.03 -1.65 3.37
C HIS A 49 8.00 -0.48 4.38
N LEU A 50 6.93 0.32 4.38
CA LEU A 50 6.60 1.21 5.51
C LEU A 50 6.17 0.42 6.74
N VAL A 51 5.72 -0.80 6.51
CA VAL A 51 5.12 -1.70 7.49
C VAL A 51 5.91 -2.99 7.48
N GLU A 52 6.30 -3.44 8.67
CA GLU A 52 7.09 -4.65 8.88
C GLU A 52 6.35 -5.60 9.82
N LEU A 53 6.76 -6.87 9.82
CA LEU A 53 6.30 -7.82 10.82
C LEU A 53 6.77 -7.37 12.19
N ALA A 54 5.88 -7.49 13.18
CA ALA A 54 6.26 -7.24 14.55
C ALA A 54 7.38 -8.20 14.99
N SER A 55 8.35 -7.68 15.74
CA SER A 55 9.36 -8.49 16.41
C SER A 55 8.72 -9.46 17.40
N PRO A 56 9.36 -10.60 17.71
CA PRO A 56 8.90 -11.57 18.71
C PRO A 56 8.48 -10.92 20.04
N GLU A 57 9.25 -9.95 20.49
CA GLU A 57 9.05 -9.18 21.74
C GLU A 57 7.68 -8.49 21.80
N MET A 58 7.10 -8.11 20.66
CA MET A 58 5.79 -7.46 20.60
C MET A 58 4.61 -8.45 20.64
N TYR A 59 4.88 -9.75 20.67
CA TYR A 59 3.86 -10.78 20.85
C TYR A 59 3.73 -11.21 22.33
N SER A 60 4.83 -11.28 23.08
CA SER A 60 4.81 -11.68 24.49
C SER A 60 6.12 -11.32 25.19
N ASP A 61 6.05 -10.96 26.47
CA ASP A 61 7.22 -10.65 27.30
C ASP A 61 8.21 -11.82 27.39
N LYS A 62 7.74 -13.06 27.24
CA LYS A 62 8.59 -14.26 27.22
C LYS A 62 9.60 -14.26 26.06
N TYR A 63 9.35 -13.46 25.01
CA TYR A 63 10.22 -13.34 23.84
C TYR A 63 11.20 -12.15 23.93
N GLN A 64 11.19 -11.37 25.02
CA GLN A 64 12.16 -10.29 25.23
C GLN A 64 13.60 -10.81 25.42
N LYS A 65 13.76 -12.06 25.86
CA LYS A 65 15.05 -12.72 25.98
C LYS A 65 15.13 -13.89 25.03
N TRP A 66 16.28 -14.03 24.38
CA TRP A 66 16.53 -15.11 23.44
C TRP A 66 16.72 -16.43 24.19
N ASP A 67 15.86 -17.41 23.91
CA ASP A 67 15.89 -18.74 24.53
C ASP A 67 15.44 -19.79 23.49
N LEU A 68 16.24 -20.85 23.34
CA LEU A 68 15.94 -21.96 22.42
C LEU A 68 14.67 -22.70 22.82
N ASN A 69 14.31 -22.73 24.10
CA ASN A 69 13.09 -23.39 24.60
C ASN A 69 11.82 -22.67 24.14
N ASN A 70 11.93 -21.40 23.73
CA ASN A 70 10.82 -20.61 23.22
C ASN A 70 10.58 -20.81 21.71
N LEU A 71 11.39 -21.65 21.05
CA LEU A 71 11.28 -21.94 19.63
C LEU A 71 10.40 -23.20 19.38
N PRO A 72 9.63 -23.23 18.27
CA PRO A 72 9.46 -22.16 17.29
C PRO A 72 8.48 -21.06 17.78
N ILE A 73 8.75 -19.81 17.42
CA ILE A 73 7.86 -18.68 17.69
C ILE A 73 6.83 -18.59 16.56
N ILE A 74 5.61 -19.05 16.83
CA ILE A 74 4.50 -19.04 15.87
C ILE A 74 3.33 -18.28 16.49
N PRO A 75 3.12 -17.00 16.14
CA PRO A 75 2.01 -16.23 16.66
C PRO A 75 0.68 -16.64 16.01
N ASP A 76 -0.41 -16.64 16.79
CA ASP A 76 -1.76 -16.92 16.26
C ASP A 76 -2.18 -15.96 15.15
N LYS A 77 -1.76 -14.69 15.28
CA LYS A 77 -1.96 -13.64 14.29
C LYS A 77 -0.69 -12.82 14.15
N PHE A 78 -0.18 -12.73 12.93
CA PHE A 78 0.91 -11.82 12.61
C PHE A 78 0.48 -10.37 12.80
N LYS A 79 1.24 -9.64 13.62
CA LYS A 79 1.09 -8.21 13.82
C LYS A 79 2.02 -7.48 12.85
N PHE A 80 1.53 -6.35 12.37
CA PHE A 80 2.26 -5.46 11.48
C PHE A 80 2.47 -4.14 12.19
N VAL A 81 3.68 -3.59 12.13
CA VAL A 81 4.05 -2.33 12.77
C VAL A 81 4.73 -1.40 11.78
N VAL A 82 4.65 -0.10 12.04
CA VAL A 82 5.37 0.91 11.25
C VAL A 82 6.83 0.95 11.70
N SER A 83 7.76 0.81 10.76
CA SER A 83 9.20 0.94 11.06
C SER A 83 9.48 2.32 11.68
N LYS A 84 10.33 2.35 12.72
CA LYS A 84 10.53 3.54 13.57
C LYS A 84 10.97 4.78 12.78
N ASP A 85 11.85 4.59 11.80
CA ASP A 85 12.38 5.57 10.86
C ASP A 85 11.35 6.06 9.84
N LYS A 86 10.30 5.27 9.58
CA LYS A 86 9.29 5.54 8.53
C LYS A 86 7.99 6.11 9.08
N LYS A 87 7.88 6.32 10.40
CA LYS A 87 6.66 6.83 11.06
C LYS A 87 6.17 8.17 10.50
N ALA A 88 7.07 9.10 10.21
CA ALA A 88 6.70 10.40 9.66
C ALA A 88 6.03 10.27 8.29
N GLN A 89 6.63 9.48 7.39
CA GLN A 89 6.06 9.23 6.06
C GLN A 89 4.76 8.43 6.14
N PHE A 90 4.70 7.41 7.00
CA PHE A 90 3.47 6.65 7.20
C PHE A 90 2.32 7.53 7.68
N LYS A 91 2.59 8.50 8.57
CA LYS A 91 1.56 9.46 9.01
C LYS A 91 0.99 10.26 7.82
N ILE A 92 1.86 10.79 6.96
CA ILE A 92 1.47 11.54 5.76
C ILE A 92 0.61 10.65 4.84
N VAL A 93 1.08 9.43 4.55
CA VAL A 93 0.36 8.46 3.72
C VAL A 93 -1.00 8.12 4.35
N SER A 94 -1.03 7.85 5.66
CA SER A 94 -2.26 7.50 6.37
C SER A 94 -3.28 8.63 6.36
N ASP A 95 -2.86 9.88 6.54
CA ASP A 95 -3.75 11.04 6.55
C ASP A 95 -4.39 11.24 5.17
N TRP A 96 -3.63 11.04 4.09
CA TRP A 96 -4.17 11.10 2.73
C TRP A 96 -5.11 9.94 2.41
N LEU A 97 -4.74 8.70 2.74
CA LEU A 97 -5.59 7.53 2.49
C LEU A 97 -6.94 7.61 3.22
N LYS A 98 -6.98 8.17 4.44
CA LYS A 98 -8.23 8.40 5.17
C LYS A 98 -9.13 9.43 4.50
N LYS A 99 -8.54 10.51 3.99
CA LYS A 99 -9.27 11.61 3.33
C LYS A 99 -9.70 11.26 1.89
N ALA A 100 -9.06 10.28 1.27
CA ALA A 100 -9.31 9.91 -0.13
C ALA A 100 -10.75 9.48 -0.37
N ASP A 101 -11.38 9.98 -1.43
CA ASP A 101 -12.63 9.41 -1.96
C ASP A 101 -12.32 8.19 -2.83
N GLN A 102 -11.20 8.28 -3.57
CA GLN A 102 -10.68 7.21 -4.42
C GLN A 102 -9.21 6.93 -4.12
N ILE A 103 -8.87 5.65 -3.94
CA ILE A 103 -7.50 5.17 -3.75
C ILE A 103 -7.07 4.41 -5.01
N ILE A 104 -5.97 4.82 -5.63
CA ILE A 104 -5.34 4.16 -6.78
C ILE A 104 -4.05 3.51 -6.30
N ILE A 105 -4.04 2.18 -6.26
CA ILE A 105 -2.85 1.40 -5.92
C ILE A 105 -1.95 1.36 -7.16
N ALA A 106 -0.77 1.97 -7.04
CA ALA A 106 0.25 2.09 -8.08
C ALA A 106 1.62 1.61 -7.58
N THR A 107 1.63 0.59 -6.71
CA THR A 107 2.83 -0.19 -6.39
C THR A 107 3.16 -1.15 -7.53
N ASP A 108 4.30 -1.84 -7.43
CA ASP A 108 4.64 -2.88 -8.41
C ASP A 108 3.53 -3.95 -8.52
N SER A 109 3.36 -4.47 -9.74
CA SER A 109 2.25 -5.37 -10.11
C SER A 109 2.43 -6.81 -9.60
N ASP A 110 3.51 -7.08 -8.87
CA ASP A 110 3.83 -8.38 -8.31
C ASP A 110 3.17 -8.63 -6.94
N ARG A 111 3.50 -9.78 -6.33
CA ARG A 111 2.97 -10.17 -5.02
C ARG A 111 3.48 -9.29 -3.88
N GLU A 112 4.69 -8.76 -4.00
CA GLU A 112 5.31 -7.92 -2.97
C GLU A 112 4.66 -6.54 -2.97
N GLY A 113 4.51 -5.91 -4.14
CA GLY A 113 3.81 -4.64 -4.29
C GLY A 113 2.37 -4.69 -3.79
N GLU A 114 1.64 -5.79 -4.08
CA GLU A 114 0.30 -6.00 -3.52
C GLU A 114 0.32 -6.09 -1.99
N ASN A 115 1.29 -6.81 -1.41
CA ASN A 115 1.43 -6.90 0.04
C ASN A 115 1.74 -5.53 0.67
N ILE A 116 2.66 -4.77 0.07
CA ILE A 116 3.05 -3.44 0.55
C ILE A 116 1.83 -2.50 0.54
N ALA A 117 1.11 -2.43 -0.58
CA ALA A 117 -0.07 -1.57 -0.72
C ALA A 117 -1.12 -1.89 0.35
N TRP A 118 -1.51 -3.16 0.49
CA TRP A 118 -2.55 -3.54 1.44
C TRP A 118 -2.11 -3.42 2.89
N SER A 119 -0.84 -3.70 3.21
CA SER A 119 -0.32 -3.53 4.56
C SER A 119 -0.38 -2.06 4.99
N ILE A 120 -0.04 -1.14 4.08
CA ILE A 120 -0.13 0.31 4.32
C ILE A 120 -1.60 0.73 4.50
N ILE A 121 -2.47 0.36 3.55
CA ILE A 121 -3.90 0.74 3.59
C ILE A 121 -4.57 0.21 4.85
N LYS A 122 -4.36 -1.07 5.18
CA LYS A 122 -4.94 -1.70 6.37
C LYS A 122 -4.46 -1.04 7.65
N LEU A 123 -3.14 -0.80 7.78
CA LEU A 123 -2.59 -0.19 8.98
C LEU A 123 -2.96 1.29 9.09
N SER A 124 -3.21 1.96 7.96
CA SER A 124 -3.69 3.35 7.97
C SER A 124 -5.07 3.47 8.60
N GLY A 125 -5.89 2.41 8.59
CA GLY A 125 -7.28 2.46 9.03
C GLY A 125 -8.17 3.25 8.06
N ALA A 126 -7.80 3.33 6.79
CA ALA A 126 -8.68 3.87 5.75
C ALA A 126 -9.86 2.93 5.55
N ASP A 127 -11.07 3.50 5.58
CA ASP A 127 -12.32 2.78 5.34
C ASP A 127 -12.47 2.46 3.85
N VAL A 128 -11.90 1.34 3.43
CA VAL A 128 -11.88 0.92 2.02
C VAL A 128 -13.24 0.46 1.52
N ASP A 129 -14.14 0.05 2.40
CA ASP A 129 -15.46 -0.48 2.01
C ASP A 129 -16.37 0.64 1.49
N HIS A 130 -16.15 1.87 1.94
CA HIS A 130 -16.87 3.06 1.49
C HIS A 130 -16.08 3.95 0.52
N LYS A 131 -14.94 3.45 0.00
CA LYS A 131 -14.07 4.18 -0.94
C LYS A 131 -13.94 3.45 -2.26
N ILE A 132 -13.67 4.20 -3.33
CA ILE A 132 -13.38 3.59 -4.63
C ILE A 132 -11.91 3.14 -4.63
N VAL A 133 -11.64 1.84 -4.71
CA VAL A 133 -10.27 1.31 -4.83
C VAL A 133 -10.02 0.78 -6.23
N LYS A 134 -8.99 1.34 -6.90
CA LYS A 134 -8.54 0.94 -8.23
C LYS A 134 -7.08 0.50 -8.18
N ARG A 135 -6.67 -0.37 -9.09
CA ARG A 135 -5.27 -0.81 -9.23
C ARG A 135 -4.75 -0.48 -10.60
N LEU A 136 -3.57 0.13 -10.60
CA LEU A 136 -2.80 0.40 -11.79
C LEU A 136 -1.91 -0.81 -12.09
N TRP A 137 -2.13 -1.43 -13.24
CA TRP A 137 -1.34 -2.56 -13.72
C TRP A 137 -0.37 -2.08 -14.78
N VAL A 138 0.84 -1.68 -14.36
CA VAL A 138 1.92 -1.29 -15.26
C VAL A 138 3.11 -2.22 -15.00
N ASN A 139 3.45 -3.04 -15.98
CA ASN A 139 4.65 -3.87 -15.94
C ASN A 139 5.84 -3.03 -16.45
N SER A 140 6.95 -3.06 -15.71
CA SER A 140 8.24 -2.48 -16.06
C SER A 140 8.37 -0.94 -15.92
N LEU A 141 9.40 -0.56 -15.14
CA LEU A 141 9.92 0.79 -14.96
C LEU A 141 10.60 1.36 -16.22
N GLU A 142 10.69 0.62 -17.33
CA GLU A 142 11.53 1.02 -18.48
C GLU A 142 10.94 2.12 -19.36
N LYS A 143 9.68 2.56 -19.16
CA LYS A 143 9.07 3.58 -20.04
C LYS A 143 8.14 4.55 -19.32
N VAL A 144 8.34 4.88 -18.04
CA VAL A 144 7.28 5.42 -17.13
C VAL A 144 6.68 6.78 -17.51
N ALA A 145 7.37 7.69 -18.23
CA ALA A 145 6.84 9.04 -18.44
C ALA A 145 5.67 9.13 -19.46
N LEU A 146 5.69 8.35 -20.55
CA LEU A 146 4.70 8.47 -21.65
C LEU A 146 3.45 7.55 -21.57
N PRO A 147 3.45 6.37 -20.90
CA PRO A 147 2.29 5.49 -20.79
C PRO A 147 1.47 5.67 -19.51
N TYR A 148 1.91 6.42 -18.48
CA TYR A 148 1.12 6.54 -17.24
C TYR A 148 -0.24 7.21 -17.46
N LYS A 149 -0.28 8.35 -18.17
CA LYS A 149 -1.55 9.01 -18.55
C LYS A 149 -2.47 8.12 -19.40
N LYS A 150 -1.91 7.22 -20.21
CA LYS A 150 -2.68 6.21 -20.95
C LYS A 150 -3.14 5.06 -20.05
N ALA A 151 -2.32 4.64 -19.10
CA ALA A 151 -2.64 3.57 -18.15
C ALA A 151 -3.71 3.99 -17.14
N LEU A 152 -3.77 5.27 -16.75
CA LEU A 152 -4.85 5.84 -15.93
C LEU A 152 -6.22 5.72 -16.59
N LYS A 153 -6.29 5.71 -17.93
CA LYS A 153 -7.55 5.46 -18.66
C LYS A 153 -8.00 4.00 -18.60
N ASN A 154 -7.07 3.08 -18.33
CA ASN A 154 -7.29 1.63 -18.29
C ASN A 154 -7.19 1.08 -16.85
N LEU A 155 -7.60 1.87 -15.85
CA LEU A 155 -7.64 1.41 -14.47
C LEU A 155 -8.67 0.28 -14.31
N LYS A 156 -8.24 -0.80 -13.65
CA LYS A 156 -9.15 -1.89 -13.26
C LYS A 156 -9.66 -1.62 -11.85
N MET A 157 -10.98 -1.75 -11.67
CA MET A 157 -11.60 -1.74 -10.35
C MET A 157 -11.10 -2.97 -9.59
N VAL A 158 -10.65 -2.77 -8.34
CA VAL A 158 -10.31 -3.89 -7.48
C VAL A 158 -11.59 -4.37 -6.83
N MET A 159 -12.09 -5.52 -7.25
CA MET A 159 -13.11 -6.22 -6.49
C MET A 159 -12.45 -6.71 -5.19
N LEU A 160 -12.91 -6.22 -4.04
CA LEU A 160 -12.41 -6.59 -2.70
C LEU A 160 -12.58 -8.09 -2.37
N THR A 161 -13.05 -8.91 -3.32
CA THR A 161 -13.49 -10.30 -3.11
C THR A 161 -12.39 -11.36 -3.20
N THR A 162 -11.16 -11.05 -3.62
CA THR A 162 -10.22 -12.14 -4.02
C THR A 162 -8.96 -12.28 -3.15
N THR A 163 -8.64 -11.31 -2.29
CA THR A 163 -7.47 -11.45 -1.37
C THR A 163 -7.89 -11.64 0.10
N HIS A 164 -9.15 -11.39 0.45
CA HIS A 164 -9.68 -11.66 1.80
C HIS A 164 -9.97 -13.15 2.07
N SER A 165 -9.94 -14.03 1.05
CA SER A 165 -10.25 -15.47 1.18
C SER A 165 -9.04 -16.41 1.07
N LEU A 166 -7.82 -15.91 0.81
CA LEU A 166 -6.63 -16.77 0.65
C LEU A 166 -5.84 -17.02 1.94
N LYS A 167 -6.37 -16.62 3.10
CA LYS A 167 -6.01 -17.17 4.42
C LYS A 167 -7.28 -17.66 5.10
N LEU A 168 -7.71 -18.91 4.81
CA LEU A 168 -8.51 -19.81 5.67
C LEU A 168 -9.02 -21.09 4.95
N LYS A 169 -8.38 -21.56 3.86
CA LYS A 169 -8.58 -22.92 3.34
C LYS A 169 -7.30 -23.75 3.34
N ARG A 170 -6.81 -24.04 4.55
CA ARG A 170 -6.13 -25.29 4.88
C ARG A 170 -6.51 -25.63 6.33
N VAL A 171 -6.69 -26.92 6.58
CA VAL A 171 -7.22 -27.56 7.80
C VAL A 171 -8.76 -27.62 7.86
N ASN A 172 -9.33 -28.47 7.00
CA ASN A 172 -10.35 -29.45 7.40
C ASN A 172 -10.68 -30.38 6.22
N THR A 173 -9.88 -31.44 6.07
CA THR A 173 -10.39 -32.71 5.53
C THR A 173 -9.71 -33.81 6.31
N VAL A 174 -10.32 -34.08 7.46
CA VAL A 174 -10.20 -35.28 8.26
C VAL A 174 -10.88 -36.40 7.46
N ILE A 175 -10.12 -37.47 7.20
CA ILE A 175 -10.53 -38.88 7.08
C ILE A 175 -12.05 -39.14 6.95
N GLY A 176 -12.40 -39.76 5.83
CA GLY A 176 -13.59 -40.56 5.58
C GLY A 176 -13.24 -41.60 4.54
#